data_AF-A0A399YKS0-F1
#
_entry.id   AF-A0A399YKS0-F1
#
_cell.length_a   1.000
_cell.length_b   1.000
_cell.length_c   1.000
_cell.angle_alpha   90.00
_cell.angle_beta   90.00
_cell.angle_gamma   90.00
#
_symmetry.space_group_name_H-M   'P 1'
#
loop_
_entity.id
_entity.type
_entity.pdbx_description
1 polymer ?
#
loop_
_entity_poly.entity_id
_entity_poly.type
_entity_poly.pdbx_seq_one_letter_code
_entity_poly.pdbx_strand_id
1 'polypeptide(L)'
;MAAARIDAGLGRARAAGELRYGAFGRPGHVGNAFAHGAPRHNLERRPRRSARVSRAAARRATVSRAPNLSIFPTACIILAMVPTRASDENELTPVPRTTVVTNPAPAAESASQALALTRVWRRDARWLGGVALVYAALVVITVLTLNAYFAQTWDAVTFVGAGKIAGSSGWAALYAQSRADNYWPYAYPPLHAFLVAPFVALAGSAPAWLLVRVPPLLFDLALGVLLYGIVWQKTRRIALARLALAVWLLNPVTWYDTAVQGHFESEWLFFVVLGYFLYSVKRGWILPTLILAVGFLLKQNVILFALPFWALLFFEREKSLTRRGMNVAASAFVFAIPIALVSLPFLLYSNDYWFMNVQYVSEAPLQTQSWLVGLAGLFGAENFLLRASSGLTLAAAGVIAFFGARHESMGDGIADCLGIFSLVEKSGWLLLRNELAVRAGDAAAVTTRARDDVACDCDRVYFCCALFRVVG
;
A
#
# COMPACT_ATOMS: atom_id res chain seq x y z
N MET A 1 33.60 37.92 40.09
CA MET A 1 32.63 37.47 41.11
C MET A 1 31.21 37.80 40.67
N ALA A 2 30.66 37.04 39.72
CA ALA A 2 29.25 37.11 39.31
C ALA A 2 28.93 35.85 38.49
N ALA A 3 28.63 34.75 39.18
CA ALA A 3 28.04 33.52 38.60
C ALA A 3 27.64 32.59 39.75
N ALA A 4 26.50 32.84 40.39
CA ALA A 4 25.77 31.86 41.20
C ALA A 4 24.48 32.51 41.72
N ARG A 5 23.35 32.32 41.01
CA ARG A 5 21.97 32.32 41.52
C ARG A 5 20.95 32.36 40.37
N ILE A 6 20.94 31.31 39.55
CA ILE A 6 19.76 30.95 38.74
C ILE A 6 19.72 29.42 38.71
N ASP A 7 19.28 28.79 39.81
CA ASP A 7 19.04 27.33 39.77
C ASP A 7 18.04 26.81 40.83
N ALA A 8 17.13 27.65 41.33
CA ALA A 8 16.16 27.24 42.35
C ALA A 8 14.67 27.39 41.93
N GLY A 9 14.39 27.54 40.63
CA GLY A 9 13.04 27.86 40.14
C GLY A 9 12.33 26.80 39.29
N LEU A 10 13.03 25.76 38.82
CA LEU A 10 12.49 24.85 37.77
C LEU A 10 12.07 23.45 38.29
N GLY A 11 12.02 23.26 39.61
CA GLY A 11 11.75 21.95 40.23
C GLY A 11 10.29 21.66 40.64
N ARG A 12 9.32 22.57 40.44
CA ARG A 12 7.95 22.40 40.98
C ARG A 12 6.79 22.49 39.98
N ALA A 13 7.06 22.48 38.68
CA ALA A 13 6.01 22.48 37.64
C ALA A 13 5.98 21.20 36.78
N ARG A 14 6.53 20.08 37.29
CA ARG A 14 6.58 18.79 36.58
C ARG A 14 5.89 17.63 37.31
N ALA A 15 5.01 17.92 38.28
CA ALA A 15 4.34 16.92 39.11
C ALA A 15 2.80 16.97 39.06
N ALA A 16 2.20 17.65 38.08
CA ALA A 16 0.76 17.66 37.86
C ALA A 16 0.47 17.49 36.37
N GLY A 17 0.34 16.26 35.91
CA GLY A 17 0.10 15.96 34.50
C GLY A 17 0.37 14.52 34.07
N GLU A 18 0.66 13.59 34.98
CA GLU A 18 0.49 12.16 34.68
C GLU A 18 -0.99 11.80 34.84
N LEU A 19 -1.76 12.04 33.78
CA LEU A 19 -2.97 11.25 33.54
C LEU A 19 -2.50 9.81 33.35
N ARG A 20 -2.60 9.02 34.42
CA ARG A 20 -2.55 7.55 34.34
C ARG A 20 -3.50 7.14 33.23
N TYR A 21 -2.94 6.68 32.11
CA TYR A 21 -3.69 5.90 31.13
C TYR A 21 -4.30 4.75 31.92
N GLY A 22 -5.63 4.78 32.06
CA GLY A 22 -6.36 3.72 32.72
C GLY A 22 -6.01 2.43 32.03
N ALA A 23 -5.40 1.51 32.77
CA ALA A 23 -5.31 0.13 32.36
C ALA A 23 -6.72 -0.28 31.93
N PHE A 24 -6.92 -0.52 30.64
CA PHE A 24 -8.11 -1.20 30.16
C PHE A 24 -8.20 -2.50 30.97
N GLY A 25 -9.18 -2.54 31.86
CA GLY A 25 -9.35 -3.63 32.79
C GLY A 25 -9.42 -4.93 32.01
N ARG A 26 -8.58 -5.89 32.40
CA ARG A 26 -8.84 -7.30 32.05
C ARG A 26 -10.31 -7.57 32.35
N PRO A 27 -11.11 -8.13 31.43
CA PRO A 27 -12.44 -8.59 31.77
C PRO A 27 -12.29 -9.59 32.92
N GLY A 28 -12.82 -9.23 34.08
CA GLY A 28 -12.82 -10.09 35.25
C GLY A 28 -13.54 -11.38 34.90
N HIS A 29 -12.88 -12.51 35.14
CA HIS A 29 -13.54 -13.81 35.17
C HIS A 29 -14.70 -13.73 36.17
N VAL A 30 -15.93 -13.71 35.64
CA VAL A 30 -17.13 -14.02 36.40
C VAL A 30 -17.03 -15.50 36.72
N GLY A 31 -16.55 -15.80 37.93
CA GLY A 31 -16.51 -17.15 38.48
C GLY A 31 -17.94 -17.63 38.72
N ASN A 32 -18.34 -18.66 37.98
CA ASN A 32 -19.51 -19.46 38.32
C ASN A 32 -19.24 -20.20 39.62
N ALA A 33 -20.00 -19.84 40.65
CA ALA A 33 -20.16 -20.64 41.85
C ALA A 33 -21.06 -21.84 41.53
N PHE A 34 -20.52 -23.06 41.65
CA PHE A 34 -21.31 -24.24 42.00
C PHE A 34 -20.47 -25.22 42.82
N ALA A 35 -21.15 -25.83 43.79
CA ALA A 35 -20.65 -26.58 44.92
C ALA A 35 -20.07 -27.96 44.59
N HIS A 36 -19.12 -28.39 45.42
CA HIS A 36 -18.89 -29.72 46.05
C HIS A 36 -17.41 -29.70 46.50
N GLY A 37 -16.95 -30.09 47.69
CA GLY A 37 -17.49 -31.01 48.67
C GLY A 37 -16.35 -31.94 49.13
N ALA A 38 -15.53 -31.49 50.09
CA ALA A 38 -14.78 -32.29 51.09
C ALA A 38 -13.47 -33.05 50.64
N PRO A 39 -12.64 -33.61 51.58
CA PRO A 39 -11.24 -33.15 51.75
C PRO A 39 -10.16 -34.27 51.86
N ARG A 40 -8.90 -33.82 52.07
CA ARG A 40 -7.69 -34.55 52.56
C ARG A 40 -6.90 -35.42 51.57
N HIS A 41 -5.61 -35.09 51.38
CA HIS A 41 -4.51 -35.82 52.04
C HIS A 41 -3.14 -35.14 51.84
N ASN A 42 -2.42 -34.97 52.95
CA ASN A 42 -0.97 -34.77 53.04
C ASN A 42 -0.22 -36.01 52.58
N LEU A 43 0.90 -35.85 51.87
CA LEU A 43 2.10 -36.71 51.87
C LEU A 43 3.23 -35.91 51.18
N GLU A 44 4.15 -35.30 51.93
CA GLU A 44 5.43 -35.84 52.43
C GLU A 44 6.56 -36.07 51.39
N ARG A 45 7.53 -35.14 51.42
CA ARG A 45 9.00 -35.32 51.46
C ARG A 45 9.78 -36.16 50.41
N ARG A 46 10.70 -35.43 49.74
CA ARG A 46 12.16 -35.68 49.53
C ARG A 46 12.60 -36.73 48.47
N PRO A 47 13.91 -36.83 48.10
CA PRO A 47 14.88 -35.80 47.71
C PRO A 47 15.76 -36.20 46.48
N ARG A 48 16.65 -35.28 46.07
CA ARG A 48 17.82 -35.43 45.17
C ARG A 48 18.55 -36.80 45.24
N ARG A 49 19.00 -37.30 44.08
CA ARG A 49 20.33 -37.92 43.95
C ARG A 49 20.88 -37.88 42.52
N SER A 50 22.16 -37.56 42.48
CA SER A 50 23.14 -37.52 41.39
C SER A 50 23.52 -38.90 40.85
N ALA A 51 23.89 -38.99 39.57
CA ALA A 51 24.85 -39.97 39.10
C ALA A 51 25.71 -39.41 37.95
N ARG A 52 27.00 -39.20 38.26
CA ARG A 52 28.13 -39.16 37.33
C ARG A 52 28.26 -40.51 36.63
N VAL A 53 28.55 -40.51 35.33
CA VAL A 53 29.35 -41.58 34.70
C VAL A 53 30.35 -40.94 33.75
N SER A 54 31.63 -41.04 34.13
CA SER A 54 32.80 -40.89 33.26
C SER A 54 33.17 -42.24 32.65
N ARG A 55 33.60 -42.25 31.39
CA ARG A 55 34.64 -43.10 30.75
C ARG A 55 34.80 -42.57 29.32
N ALA A 56 35.87 -41.87 28.95
CA ALA A 56 37.23 -42.33 28.68
C ALA A 56 37.32 -43.41 27.59
N ALA A 57 37.77 -43.03 26.39
CA ALA A 57 38.85 -43.73 25.67
C ALA A 57 39.23 -42.97 24.39
N ALA A 58 40.52 -42.72 24.26
CA ALA A 58 41.19 -42.14 23.12
C ALA A 58 41.25 -43.12 21.94
N ARG A 59 41.31 -42.59 20.71
CA ARG A 59 42.17 -43.12 19.65
C ARG A 59 42.49 -42.04 18.60
N ARG A 60 43.79 -41.80 18.43
CA ARG A 60 44.41 -41.04 17.35
C ARG A 60 44.21 -41.77 16.03
N ALA A 61 43.94 -41.03 14.96
CA ALA A 61 44.47 -41.34 13.63
C ALA A 61 44.72 -40.02 12.89
N THR A 62 46.00 -39.82 12.59
CA THR A 62 46.57 -38.92 11.57
C THR A 62 45.90 -39.08 10.21
N VAL A 63 45.91 -38.03 9.39
CA VAL A 63 46.44 -37.99 8.00
C VAL A 63 45.82 -36.84 7.16
N SER A 64 46.73 -36.15 6.46
CA SER A 64 46.60 -35.42 5.19
C SER A 64 46.01 -34.00 5.12
N ARG A 65 46.95 -33.05 5.01
CA ARG A 65 47.06 -31.95 4.01
C ARG A 65 45.79 -31.63 3.20
N ALA A 66 45.30 -30.40 3.38
CA ALA A 66 44.49 -29.68 2.40
C ALA A 66 45.40 -28.89 1.45
N PRO A 67 45.23 -28.97 0.12
CA PRO A 67 45.84 -28.03 -0.80
C PRO A 67 44.95 -26.81 -1.03
N ASN A 68 45.58 -25.64 -1.00
CA ASN A 68 45.12 -24.42 -1.64
C ASN A 68 44.76 -24.68 -3.10
N LEU A 69 43.61 -24.17 -3.56
CA LEU A 69 43.35 -23.96 -4.98
C LEU A 69 42.47 -22.72 -5.16
N SER A 70 43.17 -21.60 -5.28
CA SER A 70 42.79 -20.43 -6.06
C SER A 70 42.80 -20.79 -7.55
N ILE A 71 41.66 -20.70 -8.23
CA ILE A 71 41.62 -20.59 -9.70
C ILE A 71 40.56 -19.54 -10.06
N PHE A 72 41.05 -18.36 -10.44
CA PHE A 72 40.37 -17.45 -11.36
C PHE A 72 40.62 -17.95 -12.78
N PRO A 73 39.60 -18.09 -13.64
CA PRO A 73 39.81 -18.05 -15.07
C PRO A 73 39.54 -16.64 -15.60
N THR A 74 40.62 -16.03 -16.05
CA THR A 74 40.72 -14.91 -16.98
C THR A 74 39.84 -15.19 -18.22
N ALA A 75 38.85 -14.36 -18.49
CA ALA A 75 38.09 -14.42 -19.73
C ALA A 75 38.90 -13.75 -20.85
N CYS A 76 39.26 -14.56 -21.85
CA CYS A 76 39.86 -14.16 -23.11
C CYS A 76 38.98 -13.16 -23.88
N ILE A 77 39.62 -12.10 -24.37
CA ILE A 77 39.13 -11.24 -25.43
C ILE A 77 39.24 -12.04 -26.74
N ILE A 78 38.10 -12.41 -27.33
CA ILE A 78 38.05 -12.89 -28.72
C ILE A 78 37.78 -11.67 -29.61
N LEU A 79 38.84 -11.22 -30.28
CA LEU A 79 38.78 -10.37 -31.47
C LEU A 79 38.20 -11.21 -32.61
N ALA A 80 36.95 -10.93 -32.99
CA ALA A 80 36.38 -11.47 -34.22
C ALA A 80 36.97 -10.73 -35.43
N MET A 81 37.71 -11.50 -36.23
CA MET A 81 38.21 -11.12 -37.55
C MET A 81 37.10 -10.67 -38.48
N VAL A 82 37.32 -9.52 -39.11
CA VAL A 82 36.57 -9.00 -40.25
C VAL A 82 37.04 -9.72 -41.52
N PRO A 83 36.15 -10.38 -42.30
CA PRO A 83 36.49 -10.79 -43.66
C PRO A 83 36.25 -9.62 -44.61
N THR A 84 37.32 -9.15 -45.24
CA THR A 84 37.29 -8.31 -46.43
C THR A 84 36.86 -9.16 -47.64
N ARG A 85 35.68 -8.87 -48.19
CA ARG A 85 35.30 -9.19 -49.58
C ARG A 85 34.91 -7.87 -50.24
N ALA A 86 35.74 -7.38 -51.15
CA ALA A 86 35.71 -7.68 -52.58
C ALA A 86 34.53 -6.95 -53.25
N SER A 87 34.93 -5.98 -54.06
CA SER A 87 34.16 -5.04 -54.86
C SER A 87 33.16 -5.73 -55.79
N ASP A 88 31.88 -5.33 -55.68
CA ASP A 88 30.96 -5.33 -56.80
C ASP A 88 30.50 -3.88 -56.98
N GLU A 89 30.99 -3.27 -58.07
CA GLU A 89 30.50 -1.99 -58.59
C GLU A 89 29.10 -2.21 -59.15
N ASN A 90 28.08 -1.94 -58.34
CA ASN A 90 26.69 -1.86 -58.82
C ASN A 90 26.28 -0.40 -58.97
N GLU A 91 26.05 -0.04 -60.24
CA GLU A 91 25.32 1.09 -60.79
C GLU A 91 24.59 2.01 -59.80
N LEU A 92 25.12 3.23 -59.72
CA LEU A 92 24.50 4.41 -59.12
C LEU A 92 23.29 4.85 -59.96
N THR A 93 22.12 4.26 -59.70
CA THR A 93 20.86 4.97 -59.94
C THR A 93 20.50 5.76 -58.67
N PRO A 94 20.33 7.09 -58.76
CA PRO A 94 19.92 7.90 -57.61
C PRO A 94 18.48 7.54 -57.24
N VAL A 95 18.30 6.64 -56.26
CA VAL A 95 17.01 6.44 -55.62
C VAL A 95 16.61 7.78 -54.98
N PRO A 96 15.47 8.38 -55.34
CA PRO A 96 15.02 9.61 -54.71
C PRO A 96 14.94 9.36 -53.21
N ARG A 97 15.78 10.07 -52.44
CA ARG A 97 15.70 10.10 -50.98
C ARG A 97 14.33 10.65 -50.62
N THR A 98 13.37 9.74 -50.46
CA THR A 98 12.16 10.02 -49.68
C THR A 98 12.68 10.34 -48.30
N THR A 99 12.78 11.63 -47.99
CA THR A 99 12.91 12.13 -46.64
C THR A 99 11.71 11.57 -45.89
N VAL A 100 11.92 10.42 -45.24
CA VAL A 100 11.00 9.90 -44.24
C VAL A 100 10.95 10.99 -43.18
N VAL A 101 9.93 11.83 -43.27
CA VAL A 101 9.57 12.79 -42.23
C VAL A 101 9.22 11.92 -41.04
N THR A 102 10.24 11.62 -40.22
CA THR A 102 10.04 11.02 -38.92
C THR A 102 9.25 12.07 -38.15
N ASN A 103 7.95 11.81 -37.96
CA ASN A 103 7.12 12.68 -37.14
C ASN A 103 7.86 12.90 -35.81
N PRO A 104 8.11 14.17 -35.43
CA PRO A 104 8.91 14.45 -34.26
C PRO A 104 8.33 13.72 -33.05
N ALA A 105 9.23 13.08 -32.32
CA ALA A 105 8.96 12.10 -31.28
C ALA A 105 7.90 12.58 -30.25
N PRO A 106 7.18 11.63 -29.60
CA PRO A 106 6.17 11.90 -28.55
C PRO A 106 6.67 12.71 -27.34
N ALA A 107 7.97 13.00 -27.25
CA ALA A 107 8.54 13.85 -26.21
C ALA A 107 8.00 15.29 -26.23
N ALA A 108 7.72 15.87 -27.42
CA ALA A 108 7.25 17.25 -27.55
C ALA A 108 5.85 17.46 -26.94
N GLU A 109 4.97 16.45 -27.04
CA GLU A 109 3.63 16.50 -26.44
C GLU A 109 3.66 16.38 -24.91
N SER A 110 4.64 15.66 -24.35
CA SER A 110 4.75 15.50 -22.90
C SER A 110 5.07 16.82 -22.17
N ALA A 111 5.90 17.67 -22.79
CA ALA A 111 6.28 18.95 -22.21
C ALA A 111 5.12 19.95 -22.24
N SER A 112 4.35 19.99 -23.34
CA SER A 112 3.18 20.86 -23.45
C SER A 112 2.08 20.48 -22.46
N GLN A 113 1.87 19.18 -22.22
CA GLN A 113 0.93 18.69 -21.21
C GLN A 113 1.34 19.06 -19.79
N ALA A 114 2.63 18.92 -19.44
CA ALA A 114 3.16 19.33 -18.14
C ALA A 114 3.01 20.85 -17.92
N LEU A 115 3.28 21.66 -18.95
CA LEU A 115 3.08 23.11 -18.90
C LEU A 115 1.60 23.49 -18.76
N ALA A 116 0.71 22.79 -19.45
CA ALA A 116 -0.72 23.03 -19.33
C ALA A 116 -1.22 22.70 -17.90
N LEU A 117 -0.74 21.59 -17.32
CA LEU A 117 -1.05 21.19 -15.95
C LEU A 117 -0.60 22.24 -14.94
N THR A 118 0.66 22.70 -15.05
CA THR A 118 1.22 23.71 -14.13
C THR A 118 0.49 25.05 -14.23
N ARG A 119 0.03 25.47 -15.41
CA ARG A 119 -0.81 26.68 -15.56
C ARG A 119 -2.14 26.54 -14.85
N VAL A 120 -2.81 25.39 -14.99
CA VAL A 120 -4.08 25.15 -14.32
C VAL A 120 -3.91 25.05 -12.81
N TRP A 121 -2.83 24.40 -12.35
CA TRP A 121 -2.52 24.34 -10.93
C TRP A 121 -2.24 25.72 -10.34
N ARG A 122 -1.53 26.60 -11.06
CA ARG A 122 -1.34 27.99 -10.63
C ARG A 122 -2.65 28.76 -10.56
N ARG A 123 -3.55 28.58 -11.53
CA ARG A 123 -4.87 29.22 -11.54
C ARG A 123 -5.72 28.79 -10.35
N ASP A 124 -5.68 27.50 -10.01
CA ASP A 124 -6.49 26.91 -8.95
C ASP A 124 -5.76 26.80 -7.60
N ALA A 125 -4.52 27.24 -7.48
CA ALA A 125 -3.70 27.09 -6.28
C ALA A 125 -4.39 27.65 -5.02
N ARG A 126 -5.05 28.82 -5.13
CA ARG A 126 -5.80 29.41 -4.01
C ARG A 126 -7.00 28.55 -3.61
N TRP A 127 -7.70 27.97 -4.58
CA TRP A 127 -8.84 27.10 -4.32
C TRP A 127 -8.39 25.78 -3.69
N LEU A 128 -7.35 25.15 -4.25
CA LEU A 128 -6.76 23.93 -3.71
C LEU A 128 -6.24 24.14 -2.28
N GLY A 129 -5.54 25.26 -2.03
CA GLY A 129 -5.09 25.62 -0.69
C GLY A 129 -6.25 25.84 0.29
N GLY A 130 -7.31 26.54 -0.15
CA GLY A 130 -8.52 26.74 0.68
C GLY A 130 -9.20 25.42 1.04
N VAL A 131 -9.40 24.52 0.07
CA VAL A 131 -10.00 23.19 0.32
C VAL A 131 -9.11 22.35 1.23
N ALA A 132 -7.79 22.37 1.03
CA ALA A 132 -6.85 21.63 1.86
C ALA A 132 -6.90 22.10 3.33
N LEU A 133 -6.93 23.42 3.56
CA LEU A 133 -7.05 23.99 4.90
C LEU A 133 -8.38 23.64 5.56
N VAL A 134 -9.49 23.71 4.82
CA VAL A 134 -10.82 23.32 5.33
C VAL A 134 -10.85 21.84 5.70
N TYR A 135 -10.38 20.95 4.81
CA TYR A 135 -10.31 19.52 5.08
C TYR A 135 -9.47 19.23 6.33
N ALA A 136 -8.26 19.78 6.40
CA ALA A 136 -7.37 19.60 7.54
C ALA A 136 -8.00 20.09 8.85
N ALA A 137 -8.63 21.28 8.84
CA ALA A 137 -9.31 21.82 10.00
C ALA A 137 -10.46 20.92 10.45
N LEU A 138 -11.28 20.43 9.52
CA LEU A 138 -12.41 19.57 9.83
C LEU A 138 -11.94 18.20 10.39
N VAL A 139 -10.85 17.63 9.87
CA VAL A 139 -10.23 16.41 10.42
C VAL A 139 -9.77 16.68 11.85
N VAL A 140 -8.99 17.75 12.08
CA VAL A 140 -8.51 18.11 13.43
C VAL A 140 -9.68 18.33 14.40
N ILE A 141 -10.70 19.10 14.01
CA ILE A 141 -11.90 19.32 14.83
C ILE A 141 -12.56 17.99 15.16
N THR A 142 -12.70 17.09 14.20
CA THR A 142 -13.31 15.78 14.40
C THR A 142 -12.52 14.96 15.41
N VAL A 143 -11.21 14.83 15.25
CA VAL A 143 -10.37 14.05 16.19
C VAL A 143 -10.44 14.67 17.60
N LEU A 144 -10.48 16.01 17.72
CA LEU A 144 -10.54 16.70 19.03
C LEU A 144 -11.93 16.66 19.69
N THR A 145 -13.00 16.46 18.93
CA THR A 145 -14.39 16.48 19.44
C THR A 145 -14.99 15.09 19.60
N LEU A 146 -14.46 14.09 18.91
CA LEU A 146 -14.85 12.69 19.09
C LEU A 146 -14.48 12.19 20.48
N ASN A 147 -15.30 11.26 20.99
CA ASN A 147 -14.99 10.55 22.21
C ASN A 147 -13.60 9.88 22.09
N ALA A 148 -12.82 9.91 23.17
CA ALA A 148 -11.48 9.31 23.20
C ALA A 148 -11.47 7.84 22.76
N TYR A 149 -12.55 7.09 22.99
CA TYR A 149 -12.73 5.73 22.47
C TYR A 149 -12.56 5.63 20.95
N PHE A 150 -13.05 6.62 20.21
CA PHE A 150 -12.93 6.69 18.75
C PHE A 150 -11.66 7.43 18.31
N ALA A 151 -11.26 8.50 18.98
CA ALA A 151 -10.07 9.26 18.57
C ALA A 151 -8.74 8.57 18.95
N GLN A 152 -8.75 7.70 19.95
CA GLN A 152 -7.58 6.94 20.43
C GLN A 152 -7.81 5.45 20.21
N THR A 153 -8.22 5.09 18.99
CA THR A 153 -8.28 3.71 18.55
C THR A 153 -6.97 2.98 18.84
N TRP A 154 -7.08 1.66 18.96
CA TRP A 154 -5.94 0.76 19.11
C TRP A 154 -4.92 0.96 17.98
N ASP A 155 -5.36 1.19 16.74
CA ASP A 155 -4.49 1.52 15.60
C ASP A 155 -3.66 2.79 15.84
N ALA A 156 -4.30 3.90 16.23
CA ALA A 156 -3.58 5.14 16.51
C ALA A 156 -2.53 4.96 17.63
N VAL A 157 -2.86 4.18 18.66
CA VAL A 157 -1.91 3.84 19.73
C VAL A 157 -0.75 2.99 19.21
N THR A 158 -1.04 1.96 18.41
CA THR A 158 -0.04 1.09 17.78
C THR A 158 0.90 1.89 16.88
N PHE A 159 0.38 2.83 16.09
CA PHE A 159 1.20 3.69 15.22
C PHE A 159 2.04 4.69 16.00
N VAL A 160 1.51 5.26 17.09
CA VAL A 160 2.31 6.10 18.01
C VAL A 160 3.45 5.29 18.60
N GLY A 161 3.19 4.05 19.05
CA GLY A 161 4.22 3.14 19.57
C GLY A 161 5.29 2.83 18.51
N ALA A 162 4.87 2.45 17.31
CA ALA A 162 5.76 2.17 16.19
C ALA A 162 6.62 3.38 15.80
N GLY A 163 6.03 4.57 15.71
CA GLY A 163 6.74 5.81 15.43
C GLY A 163 7.79 6.16 16.49
N LYS A 164 7.48 5.94 17.78
CA LYS A 164 8.45 6.13 18.88
C LYS A 164 9.64 5.17 18.76
N ILE A 165 9.37 3.89 18.49
CA ILE A 165 10.43 2.88 18.36
C ILE A 165 11.28 3.16 17.12
N ALA A 166 10.66 3.45 15.98
CA ALA A 166 11.34 3.77 14.73
C ALA A 166 12.22 5.03 14.82
N GLY A 167 11.81 6.02 15.63
CA GLY A 167 12.62 7.21 15.93
C GLY A 167 13.72 7.03 16.97
N SER A 168 13.85 5.84 17.57
CA SER A 168 14.83 5.55 18.63
C SER A 168 16.10 4.88 18.10
N SER A 169 17.14 4.78 18.93
CA SER A 169 18.34 3.99 18.62
C SER A 169 18.07 2.48 18.50
N GLY A 170 16.94 2.01 19.05
CA GLY A 170 16.50 0.62 19.01
C GLY A 170 15.58 0.28 17.83
N TRP A 171 15.52 1.11 16.79
CA TRP A 171 14.56 0.96 15.68
C TRP A 171 14.53 -0.44 15.04
N ALA A 172 15.66 -1.15 14.97
CA ALA A 172 15.71 -2.50 14.40
C ALA A 172 14.87 -3.52 15.18
N ALA A 173 14.61 -3.24 16.47
CA ALA A 173 13.78 -4.03 17.36
C ALA A 173 12.27 -3.73 17.24
N LEU A 174 11.84 -2.92 16.27
CA LEU A 174 10.44 -2.47 16.07
C LEU A 174 9.40 -3.57 16.32
N TYR A 175 9.53 -4.71 15.65
CA TYR A 175 8.54 -5.79 15.74
C TYR A 175 8.62 -6.57 17.06
N ALA A 176 9.83 -6.82 17.55
CA ALA A 176 10.04 -7.51 18.81
C ALA A 176 9.50 -6.70 20.00
N GLN A 177 9.81 -5.40 20.04
CA GLN A 177 9.32 -4.47 21.05
C GLN A 177 7.82 -4.27 20.92
N SER A 178 7.30 -4.02 19.72
CA SER A 178 5.86 -3.83 19.54
C SER A 178 5.04 -5.02 20.02
N ARG A 179 5.51 -6.25 19.77
CA ARG A 179 4.90 -7.49 20.27
C ARG A 179 5.01 -7.68 21.78
N ALA A 180 6.12 -7.27 22.38
CA ALA A 180 6.28 -7.33 23.82
C ALA A 180 5.39 -6.31 24.55
N ASP A 181 5.24 -5.11 23.96
CA ASP A 181 4.64 -3.96 24.63
C ASP A 181 3.13 -3.82 24.38
N ASN A 182 2.59 -4.40 23.29
CA ASN A 182 1.22 -4.15 22.86
C ASN A 182 0.42 -5.44 22.68
N TYR A 183 -0.85 -5.39 23.09
CA TYR A 183 -1.80 -6.46 22.80
C TYR A 183 -2.08 -6.57 21.29
N TRP A 184 -2.11 -5.43 20.58
CA TRP A 184 -2.19 -5.34 19.11
C TRP A 184 -0.87 -4.85 18.54
N PRO A 185 0.07 -5.75 18.21
CA PRO A 185 1.37 -5.35 17.70
C PRO A 185 1.33 -4.76 16.29
N TYR A 186 2.37 -4.02 15.97
CA TYR A 186 2.59 -3.40 14.67
C TYR A 186 2.82 -4.47 13.60
N ALA A 187 1.90 -4.56 12.64
CA ALA A 187 1.82 -5.62 11.63
C ALA A 187 1.95 -5.08 10.19
N TYR A 188 2.64 -3.95 10.02
CA TYR A 188 2.80 -3.29 8.74
C TYR A 188 4.27 -3.21 8.38
N PRO A 189 4.64 -3.04 7.10
CA PRO A 189 6.03 -3.02 6.72
C PRO A 189 6.74 -1.76 7.26
N PRO A 190 8.08 -1.77 7.31
CA PRO A 190 8.82 -0.83 8.15
C PRO A 190 8.68 0.64 7.74
N LEU A 191 8.47 0.91 6.45
CA LEU A 191 8.49 2.29 5.93
C LEU A 191 7.40 3.16 6.57
N HIS A 192 6.23 2.60 6.87
CA HIS A 192 5.15 3.35 7.50
C HIS A 192 5.53 3.85 8.91
N ALA A 193 6.17 3.00 9.73
CA ALA A 193 6.65 3.42 11.05
C ALA A 193 7.67 4.58 10.96
N PHE A 194 8.57 4.56 9.97
CA PHE A 194 9.50 5.66 9.72
C PHE A 194 8.84 6.91 9.16
N LEU A 195 7.77 6.78 8.38
CA LEU A 195 6.98 7.91 7.89
C LEU A 195 6.28 8.64 9.05
N VAL A 196 5.77 7.88 10.03
CA VAL A 196 5.07 8.40 11.22
C VAL A 196 6.04 8.98 12.27
N ALA A 197 7.23 8.38 12.43
CA ALA A 197 8.23 8.77 13.44
C ALA A 197 8.48 10.29 13.57
N PRO A 198 8.74 11.06 12.48
CA PRO A 198 8.99 12.50 12.61
C PRO A 198 7.80 13.27 13.19
N PHE A 199 6.56 12.86 12.93
CA PHE A 199 5.37 13.51 13.48
C PHE A 199 5.19 13.17 14.95
N VAL A 200 5.40 11.91 15.32
CA VAL A 200 5.35 11.48 16.72
C VAL A 200 6.47 12.11 17.55
N ALA A 201 7.63 12.39 16.96
CA ALA A 201 8.72 13.13 17.62
C ALA A 201 8.34 14.57 18.00
N LEU A 202 7.31 15.15 17.38
CA LEU A 202 6.74 16.45 17.74
C LEU A 202 5.72 16.37 18.89
N ALA A 203 5.50 15.18 19.47
CA ALA A 203 4.64 15.01 20.63
C ALA A 203 5.14 15.90 21.79
N GLY A 204 4.30 16.86 22.18
CA GLY A 204 4.68 17.97 23.05
C GLY A 204 4.09 19.30 22.57
N SER A 205 3.98 19.48 21.25
CA SER A 205 3.19 20.58 20.65
C SER A 205 1.72 20.21 20.48
N ALA A 206 1.42 18.93 20.30
CA ALA A 206 0.08 18.37 20.20
C ALA A 206 0.05 16.92 20.73
N PRO A 207 -1.15 16.34 20.99
CA PRO A 207 -1.27 14.94 21.37
C PRO A 207 -0.74 14.00 20.28
N ALA A 208 0.01 12.96 20.67
CA ALA A 208 0.64 12.03 19.72
C ALA A 208 -0.38 11.31 18.81
N TRP A 209 -1.56 10.98 19.34
CA TRP A 209 -2.65 10.38 18.56
C TRP A 209 -3.23 11.33 17.49
N LEU A 210 -3.07 12.65 17.64
CA LEU A 210 -3.41 13.59 16.58
C LEU A 210 -2.29 13.64 15.54
N LEU A 211 -1.04 13.69 16.01
CA LEU A 211 0.13 13.80 15.15
C LEU A 211 0.33 12.58 14.25
N VAL A 212 -0.02 11.38 14.70
CA VAL A 212 0.04 10.17 13.88
C VAL A 212 -0.95 10.16 12.71
N ARG A 213 -1.99 11.02 12.75
CA ARG A 213 -2.94 11.18 11.65
C ARG A 213 -2.50 12.20 10.61
N VAL A 214 -1.40 12.91 10.85
CA VAL A 214 -0.89 13.90 9.89
C VAL A 214 -0.43 13.24 8.60
N PRO A 215 0.35 12.13 8.61
CA PRO A 215 0.69 11.41 7.38
C PRO A 215 -0.54 11.04 6.51
N PRO A 216 -1.55 10.29 7.00
CA PRO A 216 -2.68 9.93 6.15
C PRO A 216 -3.53 11.13 5.71
N LEU A 217 -3.64 12.18 6.52
CA LEU A 217 -4.28 13.45 6.12
C LEU A 217 -3.55 14.09 4.93
N LEU A 218 -2.21 14.14 4.96
CA LEU A 218 -1.42 14.67 3.85
C LEU A 218 -1.59 13.82 2.59
N PHE A 219 -1.68 12.50 2.73
CA PHE A 219 -1.90 11.60 1.61
C PHE A 219 -3.33 11.63 1.06
N ASP A 220 -4.35 11.90 1.87
CA ASP A 220 -5.71 12.20 1.40
C ASP A 220 -5.70 13.40 0.46
N LEU A 221 -5.03 14.49 0.87
CA LEU A 221 -4.89 15.69 0.07
C LEU A 221 -4.08 15.43 -1.20
N ALA A 222 -2.96 14.72 -1.09
CA ALA A 222 -2.12 14.38 -2.23
C ALA A 222 -2.87 13.53 -3.26
N LEU A 223 -3.63 12.53 -2.80
CA LEU A 223 -4.46 11.68 -3.66
C LEU A 223 -5.63 12.46 -4.27
N GLY A 224 -6.31 13.30 -3.50
CA GLY A 224 -7.35 14.20 -4.03
C GLY A 224 -6.84 15.13 -5.13
N VAL A 225 -5.63 15.70 -4.96
CA VAL A 225 -4.96 16.54 -5.96
C VAL A 225 -4.52 15.71 -7.18
N LEU A 226 -4.05 14.48 -6.98
CA LEU A 226 -3.71 13.58 -8.07
C LEU A 226 -4.96 13.25 -8.92
N LEU A 227 -6.09 12.92 -8.27
CA LEU A 227 -7.37 12.67 -8.95
C LEU A 227 -7.88 13.91 -9.69
N TYR A 228 -7.77 15.10 -9.09
CA TYR A 228 -8.02 16.37 -9.77
C TYR A 228 -7.19 16.49 -11.06
N GLY A 229 -5.88 16.19 -10.98
CA GLY A 229 -4.97 16.23 -12.12
C GLY A 229 -5.38 15.25 -13.23
N ILE A 230 -5.68 14.00 -12.87
CA ILE A 230 -6.12 12.95 -13.80
C ILE A 230 -7.40 13.35 -14.52
N VAL A 231 -8.43 13.77 -13.78
CA VAL A 231 -9.73 14.15 -14.34
C VAL A 231 -9.61 15.39 -15.21
N TRP A 232 -8.82 16.39 -14.80
CA TRP A 232 -8.57 17.56 -15.63
C TRP A 232 -7.86 17.20 -16.94
N GLN A 233 -6.83 16.34 -16.90
CA GLN A 233 -6.11 15.92 -18.10
C GLN A 233 -7.02 15.25 -19.12
N LYS A 234 -7.97 14.44 -18.64
CA LYS A 234 -8.93 13.70 -19.49
C LYS A 234 -10.06 14.56 -20.02
N THR A 235 -10.69 15.34 -19.16
CA THR A 235 -11.95 16.02 -19.49
C THR A 235 -11.75 17.45 -19.95
N ARG A 236 -10.61 18.07 -19.60
CA ARG A 236 -10.34 19.51 -19.72
C ARG A 236 -11.39 20.39 -19.02
N ARG A 237 -12.21 19.82 -18.14
CA ARG A 237 -13.27 20.51 -17.39
C ARG A 237 -12.87 20.69 -15.94
N ILE A 238 -12.61 21.94 -15.55
CA ILE A 238 -12.16 22.27 -14.20
C ILE A 238 -13.19 21.90 -13.12
N ALA A 239 -14.49 22.06 -13.42
CA ALA A 239 -15.56 21.71 -12.49
C ALA A 239 -15.55 20.20 -12.15
N LEU A 240 -15.35 19.32 -13.14
CA LEU A 240 -15.25 17.89 -12.92
C LEU A 240 -13.99 17.51 -12.12
N ALA A 241 -12.87 18.17 -12.40
CA ALA A 241 -11.64 17.96 -11.64
C ALA A 241 -11.80 18.35 -10.17
N ARG A 242 -12.44 19.50 -9.90
CA ARG A 242 -12.79 19.95 -8.53
C ARG A 242 -13.75 18.99 -7.85
N LEU A 243 -14.76 18.51 -8.57
CA LEU A 243 -15.70 17.52 -8.07
C LEU A 243 -15.00 16.22 -7.68
N ALA A 244 -14.05 15.72 -8.49
CA ALA A 244 -13.30 14.51 -8.17
C ALA A 244 -12.51 14.64 -6.87
N LEU A 245 -11.85 15.78 -6.64
CA LEU A 245 -11.17 16.07 -5.38
C LEU A 245 -12.14 16.15 -4.20
N ALA A 246 -13.26 16.87 -4.38
CA ALA A 246 -14.27 17.02 -3.32
C ALA A 246 -14.91 15.67 -2.96
N VAL A 247 -15.24 14.84 -3.96
CA VAL A 247 -15.80 13.49 -3.75
C VAL A 247 -14.81 12.60 -3.00
N TRP A 248 -13.51 12.69 -3.29
CA TRP A 248 -12.50 11.94 -2.55
C TRP A 248 -12.41 12.40 -1.09
N LEU A 249 -12.22 13.70 -0.84
CA LEU A 249 -12.01 14.23 0.51
C LEU A 249 -13.28 14.17 1.39
N LEU A 250 -14.47 14.28 0.79
CA LEU A 250 -15.75 14.22 1.51
C LEU A 250 -16.39 12.83 1.44
N ASN A 251 -15.67 11.83 0.92
CA ASN A 251 -16.12 10.45 0.97
C ASN A 251 -16.22 10.02 2.45
N PRO A 252 -17.38 9.53 2.93
CA PRO A 252 -17.54 9.12 4.32
C PRO A 252 -16.55 8.02 4.73
N VAL A 253 -16.12 7.16 3.80
CA VAL A 253 -15.12 6.11 4.06
C VAL A 253 -13.75 6.72 4.30
N THR A 254 -13.26 7.55 3.38
CA THR A 254 -11.98 8.27 3.52
C THR A 254 -11.96 9.13 4.78
N TRP A 255 -13.06 9.83 5.03
CA TRP A 255 -13.24 10.62 6.25
C TRP A 255 -13.12 9.78 7.51
N TYR A 256 -13.86 8.66 7.56
CA TYR A 256 -13.89 7.77 8.71
C TYR A 256 -12.52 7.11 8.94
N ASP A 257 -11.85 6.68 7.88
CA ASP A 257 -10.52 6.07 7.93
C ASP A 257 -9.50 7.01 8.61
N THR A 258 -9.34 8.21 8.09
CA THR A 258 -8.34 9.18 8.57
C THR A 258 -8.77 9.86 9.88
N ALA A 259 -9.98 10.44 9.93
CA ALA A 259 -10.40 11.30 11.05
C ALA A 259 -10.89 10.51 12.25
N VAL A 260 -11.52 9.35 12.04
CA VAL A 260 -12.05 8.52 13.14
C VAL A 260 -11.03 7.46 13.51
N GLN A 261 -10.75 6.51 12.62
CA GLN A 261 -9.91 5.37 12.95
C GLN A 261 -8.41 5.71 13.03
N GLY A 262 -7.96 6.75 12.33
CA GLY A 262 -6.55 7.05 12.17
C GLY A 262 -5.82 5.99 11.36
N HIS A 263 -6.55 5.29 10.50
CA HIS A 263 -6.03 4.40 9.48
C HIS A 263 -5.33 5.20 8.39
N PHE A 264 -4.57 4.50 7.55
CA PHE A 264 -3.62 5.12 6.65
C PHE A 264 -3.80 4.64 5.22
N GLU A 265 -5.05 4.41 4.82
CA GLU A 265 -5.36 3.74 3.57
C GLU A 265 -4.93 4.60 2.39
N SER A 266 -5.09 5.91 2.55
CA SER A 266 -4.72 6.92 1.56
C SER A 266 -3.22 6.93 1.24
N GLU A 267 -2.35 6.53 2.16
CA GLU A 267 -0.91 6.57 1.96
C GLU A 267 -0.47 5.61 0.85
N TRP A 268 -0.79 4.32 0.99
CA TRP A 268 -0.43 3.33 -0.02
C TRP A 268 -1.30 3.44 -1.28
N LEU A 269 -2.57 3.87 -1.15
CA LEU A 269 -3.45 4.12 -2.30
C LEU A 269 -2.92 5.23 -3.19
N PHE A 270 -2.34 6.29 -2.62
CA PHE A 270 -1.70 7.34 -3.40
C PHE A 270 -0.62 6.77 -4.33
N PHE A 271 0.26 5.91 -3.81
CA PHE A 271 1.31 5.29 -4.62
C PHE A 271 0.73 4.34 -5.68
N VAL A 272 -0.35 3.61 -5.37
CA VAL A 272 -1.07 2.80 -6.38
C VAL A 272 -1.56 3.68 -7.53
N VAL A 273 -2.34 4.72 -7.24
CA VAL A 273 -2.91 5.59 -8.27
C VAL A 273 -1.81 6.32 -9.04
N LEU A 274 -0.76 6.77 -8.35
CA LEU A 274 0.39 7.41 -8.98
C LEU A 274 1.14 6.46 -9.91
N GLY A 275 1.37 5.20 -9.52
CA GLY A 275 2.03 4.20 -10.35
C GLY A 275 1.28 3.96 -11.65
N TYR A 276 -0.03 3.73 -11.56
CA TYR A 276 -0.90 3.58 -12.73
C TYR A 276 -0.96 4.83 -13.59
N PHE A 277 -1.05 6.01 -12.96
CA PHE A 277 -1.02 7.28 -13.68
C PHE A 277 0.27 7.45 -14.48
N LEU A 278 1.43 7.22 -13.85
CA LEU A 278 2.74 7.32 -14.50
C LEU A 278 2.90 6.33 -15.66
N TYR A 279 2.36 5.12 -15.51
CA TYR A 279 2.31 4.15 -16.60
C TYR A 279 1.44 4.64 -17.75
N SER A 280 0.24 5.18 -17.45
CA SER A 280 -0.70 5.68 -18.46
C SER A 280 -0.14 6.85 -19.29
N VAL A 281 0.73 7.68 -18.71
CA VAL A 281 1.42 8.77 -19.41
C VAL A 281 2.75 8.33 -20.05
N LYS A 282 2.93 7.02 -20.27
CA LYS A 282 4.04 6.39 -21.01
C LYS A 282 5.43 6.67 -20.43
N ARG A 283 5.60 6.79 -19.10
CA ARG A 283 6.91 7.01 -18.44
C ARG A 283 7.80 5.74 -18.32
N GLY A 284 7.55 4.73 -19.14
CA GLY A 284 8.16 3.40 -18.99
C GLY A 284 7.62 2.64 -17.78
N TRP A 285 8.00 1.38 -17.61
CA TRP A 285 7.47 0.50 -16.56
C TRP A 285 8.27 0.56 -15.24
N ILE A 286 9.54 0.99 -15.28
CA ILE A 286 10.44 1.01 -14.12
C ILE A 286 9.91 1.94 -13.02
N LEU A 287 9.61 3.19 -13.36
CA LEU A 287 9.17 4.18 -12.37
C LEU A 287 7.81 3.79 -11.72
N PRO A 288 6.75 3.42 -12.47
CA PRO A 288 5.53 2.84 -11.90
C PRO A 288 5.79 1.66 -10.96
N THR A 289 6.70 0.75 -11.34
CA THR A 289 7.06 -0.42 -10.51
C THR A 289 7.68 0.01 -9.18
N LEU A 290 8.62 0.96 -9.20
CA LEU A 290 9.26 1.49 -7.98
C LEU A 290 8.23 2.19 -7.08
N ILE A 291 7.31 2.95 -7.67
CA ILE A 291 6.23 3.62 -6.95
C ILE A 291 5.30 2.60 -6.28
N LEU A 292 4.93 1.52 -6.98
CA LEU A 292 4.17 0.42 -6.38
C LEU A 292 4.94 -0.28 -5.25
N ALA A 293 6.26 -0.44 -5.38
CA ALA A 293 7.09 -1.01 -4.32
C ALA A 293 7.11 -0.14 -3.05
N VAL A 294 7.11 1.19 -3.20
CA VAL A 294 6.94 2.12 -2.07
C VAL A 294 5.57 1.95 -1.42
N GLY A 295 4.50 1.85 -2.21
CA GLY A 295 3.16 1.55 -1.69
C GLY A 295 3.13 0.23 -0.91
N PHE A 296 3.77 -0.82 -1.43
CA PHE A 296 3.88 -2.11 -0.74
C PHE A 296 4.60 -1.98 0.60
N LEU A 297 5.64 -1.14 0.68
CA LEU A 297 6.38 -0.90 1.92
C LEU A 297 5.59 -0.10 2.97
N LEU A 298 4.47 0.52 2.58
CA LEU A 298 3.52 1.11 3.53
C LEU A 298 2.45 0.09 3.93
N LYS A 299 1.91 -0.66 2.97
CA LYS A 299 0.93 -1.74 3.23
C LYS A 299 1.07 -2.86 2.20
N GLN A 300 1.20 -4.10 2.68
CA GLN A 300 1.38 -5.29 1.83
C GLN A 300 0.26 -5.50 0.80
N ASN A 301 -0.95 -4.97 1.05
CA ASN A 301 -2.11 -5.09 0.15
C ASN A 301 -1.87 -4.52 -1.25
N VAL A 302 -0.86 -3.66 -1.43
CA VAL A 302 -0.46 -3.15 -2.76
C VAL A 302 -0.08 -4.26 -3.74
N ILE A 303 0.30 -5.46 -3.26
CA ILE A 303 0.55 -6.61 -4.14
C ILE A 303 -0.66 -6.95 -5.03
N LEU A 304 -1.89 -6.73 -4.52
CA LEU A 304 -3.13 -6.95 -5.29
C LEU A 304 -3.26 -6.01 -6.48
N PHE A 305 -2.56 -4.87 -6.45
CA PHE A 305 -2.50 -3.89 -7.54
C PHE A 305 -1.24 -4.06 -8.41
N ALA A 306 -0.16 -4.65 -7.87
CA ALA A 306 1.01 -5.01 -8.69
C ALA A 306 0.70 -6.12 -9.69
N LEU A 307 -0.15 -7.09 -9.33
CA LEU A 307 -0.60 -8.17 -10.22
C LEU A 307 -1.28 -7.66 -11.51
N PRO A 308 -2.33 -6.80 -11.45
CA PRO A 308 -2.92 -6.21 -12.65
C PRO A 308 -1.93 -5.35 -13.43
N PHE A 309 -1.01 -4.65 -12.77
CA PHE A 309 0.05 -3.93 -13.45
C PHE A 309 0.96 -4.86 -14.28
N TRP A 310 1.38 -6.00 -13.72
CA TRP A 310 2.17 -7.00 -14.46
C TRP A 310 1.36 -7.67 -15.59
N ALA A 311 0.07 -7.89 -15.40
CA ALA A 311 -0.80 -8.35 -16.48
C ALA A 311 -0.83 -7.35 -17.64
N LEU A 312 -0.96 -6.04 -17.35
CA LEU A 312 -0.88 -5.00 -18.37
C LEU A 312 0.44 -5.01 -19.13
N LEU A 313 1.58 -5.19 -18.44
CA LEU A 313 2.90 -5.33 -19.10
C LEU A 313 2.97 -6.57 -19.99
N PHE A 314 2.35 -7.67 -19.58
CA PHE A 314 2.33 -8.91 -20.35
C PHE A 314 1.51 -8.79 -21.63
N PHE A 315 0.41 -8.04 -21.61
CA PHE A 315 -0.52 -7.90 -22.75
C PHE A 315 -0.22 -6.72 -23.69
N GLU A 316 0.94 -6.06 -23.55
CA GLU A 316 1.36 -5.00 -24.49
C GLU A 316 1.51 -5.55 -25.93
N ARG A 317 0.52 -5.26 -26.80
CA ARG A 317 0.40 -5.79 -28.17
C ARG A 317 1.67 -5.63 -29.02
N GLU A 318 2.38 -4.52 -28.88
CA GLU A 318 3.52 -4.15 -29.73
C GLU A 318 4.80 -4.97 -29.50
N LYS A 319 4.86 -5.77 -28.42
CA LYS A 319 6.07 -6.51 -28.03
C LYS A 319 5.94 -8.00 -28.35
N SER A 320 7.05 -8.67 -28.61
CA SER A 320 7.10 -10.14 -28.72
C SER A 320 6.80 -10.80 -27.36
N LEU A 321 6.32 -12.05 -27.38
CA LEU A 321 6.01 -12.82 -26.16
C LEU A 321 7.22 -12.90 -25.21
N THR A 322 8.41 -13.14 -25.74
CA THR A 322 9.66 -13.18 -24.96
C THR A 322 9.93 -11.83 -24.29
N ARG A 323 9.77 -10.72 -25.01
CA ARG A 323 10.01 -9.38 -24.47
C ARG A 323 8.97 -8.99 -23.41
N ARG A 324 7.71 -9.42 -23.57
CA ARG A 324 6.65 -9.26 -22.55
C ARG A 324 7.02 -10.01 -21.27
N GLY A 325 7.40 -11.29 -21.38
CA GLY A 325 7.84 -12.09 -20.25
C GLY A 325 9.07 -11.49 -19.54
N MET A 326 10.07 -11.03 -20.30
CA MET A 326 11.24 -10.36 -19.74
C MET A 326 10.88 -9.05 -19.02
N ASN A 327 9.98 -8.23 -19.55
CA ASN A 327 9.54 -7.00 -18.87
C ASN A 327 8.83 -7.30 -17.55
N VAL A 328 7.98 -8.33 -17.51
CA VAL A 328 7.30 -8.75 -16.27
C VAL A 328 8.33 -9.25 -15.26
N ALA A 329 9.25 -10.13 -15.65
CA ALA A 329 10.29 -10.63 -14.77
C ALA A 329 11.20 -9.51 -14.24
N ALA A 330 11.61 -8.59 -15.12
CA ALA A 330 12.41 -7.44 -14.74
C ALA A 330 11.64 -6.47 -13.83
N SER A 331 10.34 -6.26 -14.07
CA SER A 331 9.48 -5.48 -13.17
C SER A 331 9.34 -6.14 -11.80
N ALA A 332 9.10 -7.45 -11.73
CA ALA A 332 9.06 -8.16 -10.45
C ALA A 332 10.39 -8.03 -9.67
N PHE A 333 11.52 -8.09 -10.36
CA PHE A 333 12.84 -7.87 -9.75
C PHE A 333 13.02 -6.43 -9.24
N VAL A 334 12.66 -5.43 -10.05
CA VAL A 334 12.69 -4.00 -9.65
C VAL A 334 11.77 -3.73 -8.48
N PHE A 335 10.61 -4.39 -8.42
CA PHE A 335 9.66 -4.29 -7.30
C PHE A 335 10.25 -4.88 -6.01
N ALA A 336 10.96 -6.02 -6.11
CA ALA A 336 11.53 -6.72 -4.97
C ALA A 336 12.73 -5.99 -4.33
N ILE A 337 13.54 -5.26 -5.10
CA ILE A 337 14.77 -4.63 -4.59
C ILE A 337 14.50 -3.66 -3.42
N PRO A 338 13.63 -2.63 -3.54
CA PRO A 338 13.36 -1.72 -2.42
C PRO A 338 12.79 -2.47 -1.21
N ILE A 339 11.93 -3.46 -1.45
CA ILE A 339 11.31 -4.25 -0.39
C ILE A 339 12.37 -5.00 0.41
N ALA A 340 13.29 -5.68 -0.29
CA ALA A 340 14.40 -6.38 0.33
C ALA A 340 15.29 -5.41 1.10
N LEU A 341 15.69 -4.28 0.51
CA LEU A 341 16.58 -3.31 1.16
C LEU A 341 16.00 -2.73 2.46
N VAL A 342 14.71 -2.39 2.47
CA VAL A 342 14.05 -1.80 3.65
C VAL A 342 13.71 -2.87 4.69
N SER A 343 13.34 -4.08 4.26
CA SER A 343 12.85 -5.12 5.16
C SER A 343 13.96 -6.01 5.73
N LEU A 344 15.08 -6.16 5.02
CA LEU A 344 16.16 -7.06 5.40
C LEU A 344 16.74 -6.78 6.80
N PRO A 345 16.97 -5.53 7.23
CA PRO A 345 17.46 -5.26 8.59
C PRO A 345 16.56 -5.82 9.68
N PHE A 346 15.24 -5.77 9.49
CA PHE A 346 14.25 -6.26 10.46
C PHE A 346 14.16 -7.78 10.44
N LEU A 347 14.20 -8.39 9.26
CA LEU A 347 14.24 -9.84 9.09
C LEU A 347 15.48 -10.46 9.74
N LEU A 348 16.64 -9.81 9.62
CA LEU A 348 17.89 -10.26 10.24
C LEU A 348 17.93 -10.00 11.75
N TYR A 349 17.18 -9.02 12.24
CA TYR A 349 17.15 -8.67 13.67
C TYR A 349 16.28 -9.63 14.49
N SER A 350 15.05 -9.91 14.05
CA SER A 350 14.14 -10.83 14.75
C SER A 350 13.17 -11.55 13.80
N ASN A 351 12.84 -12.80 14.15
CA ASN A 351 11.76 -13.57 13.52
C ASN A 351 10.38 -12.91 13.73
N ASP A 352 10.24 -11.96 14.66
CA ASP A 352 9.00 -11.21 14.86
C ASP A 352 8.59 -10.42 13.61
N TYR A 353 9.55 -9.95 12.80
CA TYR A 353 9.22 -9.30 11.53
C TYR A 353 8.43 -10.24 10.61
N TRP A 354 8.93 -11.47 10.42
CA TRP A 354 8.28 -12.48 9.60
C TRP A 354 6.91 -12.87 10.17
N PHE A 355 6.86 -13.09 11.49
CA PHE A 355 5.64 -13.45 12.19
C PHE A 355 4.54 -12.37 12.02
N MET A 356 4.92 -11.09 12.09
CA MET A 356 3.97 -9.98 12.03
C MET A 356 3.54 -9.60 10.61
N ASN A 357 4.40 -9.75 9.61
CA ASN A 357 4.14 -9.24 8.25
C ASN A 357 3.81 -10.34 7.22
N VAL A 358 4.17 -11.59 7.50
CA VAL A 358 4.08 -12.67 6.50
C VAL A 358 3.25 -13.85 7.01
N GLN A 359 3.40 -14.22 8.28
CA GLN A 359 2.69 -15.36 8.83
C GLN A 359 1.25 -14.99 9.21
N TYR A 360 0.29 -15.82 8.80
CA TYR A 360 -1.08 -15.73 9.29
C TYR A 360 -1.10 -16.01 10.80
N VAL A 361 -1.57 -15.04 11.58
CA VAL A 361 -1.78 -15.21 13.02
C VAL A 361 -3.26 -15.48 13.22
N SER A 362 -3.59 -16.71 13.63
CA SER A 362 -4.98 -17.15 13.84
C SER A 362 -5.75 -16.30 14.86
N GLU A 363 -5.02 -15.62 15.76
CA GLU A 363 -5.57 -14.73 16.78
C GLU A 363 -5.59 -13.24 16.37
N ALA A 364 -5.04 -12.89 15.20
CA ALA A 364 -5.17 -11.55 14.61
C ALA A 364 -5.94 -11.59 13.28
N PRO A 365 -7.18 -12.13 13.27
CA PRO A 365 -7.97 -12.31 12.05
C PRO A 365 -8.32 -10.99 11.35
N LEU A 366 -8.13 -9.82 11.95
CA LEU A 366 -8.55 -8.55 11.32
C LEU A 366 -7.49 -7.92 10.40
N GLN A 367 -6.21 -8.26 10.52
CA GLN A 367 -5.14 -7.47 9.87
C GLN A 367 -4.71 -7.96 8.48
N THR A 368 -5.08 -9.17 8.06
CA THR A 368 -4.65 -9.76 6.77
C THR A 368 -5.78 -10.32 5.92
N GLN A 369 -7.04 -10.16 6.35
CA GLN A 369 -8.14 -10.91 5.79
C GLN A 369 -8.75 -10.21 4.58
N SER A 370 -8.48 -10.77 3.41
CA SER A 370 -9.46 -10.79 2.33
C SER A 370 -10.78 -11.38 2.85
N TRP A 371 -11.91 -10.90 2.33
CA TRP A 371 -13.25 -11.45 2.57
C TRP A 371 -13.35 -12.99 2.39
N LEU A 372 -12.43 -13.58 1.61
CA LEU A 372 -12.26 -15.03 1.48
C LEU A 372 -11.96 -15.73 2.81
N VAL A 373 -11.30 -15.06 3.76
CA VAL A 373 -11.05 -15.57 5.10
C VAL A 373 -12.31 -15.54 5.97
N GLY A 374 -13.15 -14.50 5.80
CA GLY A 374 -14.49 -14.47 6.39
C GLY A 374 -15.37 -15.62 5.88
N LEU A 375 -15.32 -15.92 4.58
CA LEU A 375 -16.00 -17.09 4.00
C LEU A 375 -15.38 -18.42 4.46
N ALA A 376 -14.05 -18.51 4.52
CA ALA A 376 -13.37 -19.71 4.99
C ALA A 376 -13.57 -19.95 6.49
N GLY A 377 -13.78 -18.88 7.27
CA GLY A 377 -14.11 -18.92 8.69
C GLY A 377 -15.46 -19.58 9.00
N LEU A 378 -16.40 -19.58 8.04
CA LEU A 378 -17.65 -20.36 8.13
C LEU A 378 -17.39 -21.86 8.27
N PHE A 379 -16.20 -22.32 7.88
CA PHE A 379 -15.81 -23.72 7.89
C PHE A 379 -14.79 -24.06 9.00
N GLY A 380 -14.64 -23.19 10.01
CA GLY A 380 -13.84 -23.42 11.23
C GLY A 380 -12.37 -22.96 11.14
N ALA A 381 -11.76 -22.68 12.30
CA ALA A 381 -10.40 -22.12 12.42
C ALA A 381 -9.26 -23.02 11.88
N GLU A 382 -9.50 -24.33 11.79
CA GLU A 382 -8.55 -25.31 11.26
C GLU A 382 -8.64 -25.49 9.73
N ASN A 383 -9.49 -24.71 9.06
CA ASN A 383 -9.72 -24.92 7.65
C ASN A 383 -8.46 -24.61 6.81
N PHE A 384 -8.08 -25.56 5.96
CA PHE A 384 -7.02 -25.39 4.97
C PHE A 384 -7.17 -24.10 4.15
N LEU A 385 -8.41 -23.70 3.84
CA LEU A 385 -8.74 -22.47 3.12
C LEU A 385 -8.34 -21.20 3.90
N LEU A 386 -8.40 -21.20 5.24
CA LEU A 386 -7.89 -20.09 6.05
C LEU A 386 -6.36 -20.00 5.93
N ARG A 387 -5.68 -21.15 6.00
CA ARG A 387 -4.21 -21.23 5.82
C ARG A 387 -3.76 -20.88 4.40
N ALA A 388 -4.60 -21.19 3.40
CA ALA A 388 -4.35 -20.92 1.99
C ALA A 388 -4.91 -19.57 1.53
N SER A 389 -5.54 -18.79 2.40
CA SER A 389 -6.33 -17.63 2.01
C SER A 389 -5.56 -16.54 1.29
N SER A 390 -4.34 -16.22 1.73
CA SER A 390 -3.46 -15.29 1.02
C SER A 390 -3.15 -15.80 -0.38
N GLY A 391 -2.83 -17.10 -0.52
CA GLY A 391 -2.60 -17.74 -1.81
C GLY A 391 -3.83 -17.72 -2.71
N LEU A 392 -5.02 -18.00 -2.16
CA LEU A 392 -6.29 -17.95 -2.88
C LEU A 392 -6.63 -16.51 -3.32
N THR A 393 -6.35 -15.52 -2.48
CA THR A 393 -6.58 -14.10 -2.79
C THR A 393 -5.65 -13.64 -3.90
N LEU A 394 -4.37 -14.00 -3.83
CA LEU A 394 -3.40 -13.69 -4.87
C LEU A 394 -3.73 -14.41 -6.18
N ALA A 395 -4.17 -15.67 -6.11
CA ALA A 395 -4.61 -16.41 -7.28
C ALA A 395 -5.85 -15.77 -7.92
N ALA A 396 -6.87 -15.42 -7.12
CA ALA A 396 -8.07 -14.74 -7.59
C ALA A 396 -7.74 -13.39 -8.21
N ALA A 397 -6.93 -12.56 -7.53
CA ALA A 397 -6.47 -11.27 -8.04
C ALA A 397 -5.68 -11.43 -9.35
N GLY A 398 -4.80 -12.45 -9.43
CA GLY A 398 -4.04 -12.76 -10.64
C GLY A 398 -4.93 -13.19 -11.81
N VAL A 399 -5.94 -14.02 -11.56
CA VAL A 399 -6.92 -14.44 -12.57
C VAL A 399 -7.74 -13.25 -13.06
N ILE A 400 -8.27 -12.44 -12.14
CA ILE A 400 -9.04 -11.22 -12.44
C ILE A 400 -8.19 -10.24 -13.26
N ALA A 401 -6.95 -10.00 -12.83
CA ALA A 401 -5.98 -9.18 -13.54
C ALA A 401 -5.72 -9.67 -14.97
N PHE A 402 -5.50 -10.98 -15.13
CA PHE A 402 -5.24 -11.58 -16.43
C PHE A 402 -6.40 -11.40 -17.41
N PHE A 403 -7.63 -11.71 -16.98
CA PHE A 403 -8.81 -11.57 -17.83
C PHE A 403 -9.15 -10.11 -18.12
N GLY A 404 -9.01 -9.21 -17.13
CA GLY A 404 -9.20 -7.77 -17.31
C GLY A 404 -8.23 -7.19 -18.36
N ALA A 405 -6.93 -7.48 -18.21
CA ALA A 405 -5.91 -7.01 -19.16
C ALA A 405 -6.08 -7.61 -20.56
N ARG A 406 -6.53 -8.87 -20.66
CA ARG A 406 -6.85 -9.51 -21.96
C ARG A 406 -8.07 -8.91 -22.65
N HIS A 407 -9.06 -8.42 -21.90
CA HIS A 407 -10.24 -7.80 -22.50
C HIS A 407 -9.90 -6.44 -23.15
N GLU A 408 -9.11 -5.60 -22.46
CA GLU A 408 -8.55 -4.36 -23.03
C GLU A 408 -7.59 -4.66 -24.20
N SER A 409 -6.84 -5.75 -24.01
CA SER A 409 -6.25 -6.62 -25.01
C SER A 409 -6.94 -6.74 -26.36
N MET A 410 -8.28 -6.73 -26.41
CA MET A 410 -9.09 -7.13 -27.56
C MET A 410 -9.93 -5.98 -28.13
N GLY A 411 -10.31 -5.00 -27.32
CA GLY A 411 -11.01 -3.79 -27.80
C GLY A 411 -10.04 -2.71 -28.29
N ASP A 412 -10.30 -2.11 -29.45
CA ASP A 412 -9.48 -1.03 -30.06
C ASP A 412 -9.59 0.33 -29.32
N GLY A 413 -9.59 0.33 -27.99
CA GLY A 413 -9.71 1.55 -27.20
C GLY A 413 -9.16 1.39 -25.78
N ILE A 414 -7.91 1.83 -25.58
CA ILE A 414 -7.30 2.09 -24.26
C ILE A 414 -8.10 3.15 -23.43
N ALA A 415 -9.12 3.78 -24.03
CA ALA A 415 -9.98 4.75 -23.36
C ALA A 415 -10.81 4.17 -22.20
N ASP A 416 -11.11 2.86 -22.18
CA ASP A 416 -12.11 2.28 -21.27
C ASP A 416 -11.57 1.91 -19.88
N CYS A 417 -10.27 1.77 -19.71
CA CYS A 417 -9.64 1.52 -18.40
C CYS A 417 -9.91 2.67 -17.39
N LEU A 418 -10.21 3.88 -17.90
CA LEU A 418 -10.64 5.04 -17.10
C LEU A 418 -12.11 5.41 -17.33
N GLY A 419 -12.81 4.69 -18.22
CA GLY A 419 -14.28 4.67 -18.33
C GLY A 419 -14.96 4.16 -17.05
N ILE A 420 -14.19 3.49 -16.19
CA ILE A 420 -14.53 3.07 -14.82
C ILE A 420 -15.03 4.24 -13.95
N PHE A 421 -14.48 5.45 -14.09
CA PHE A 421 -15.00 6.65 -13.40
C PHE A 421 -16.15 7.33 -14.17
N SER A 422 -16.17 7.22 -15.51
CA SER A 422 -17.23 7.75 -16.38
C SER A 422 -18.57 7.01 -16.21
N LEU A 423 -18.54 5.72 -15.85
CA LEU A 423 -19.73 4.91 -15.60
C LEU A 423 -20.39 5.25 -14.26
N VAL A 424 -19.63 5.62 -13.22
CA VAL A 424 -20.18 6.18 -11.98
C VAL A 424 -20.81 7.55 -12.24
N GLU A 425 -20.20 8.37 -13.11
CA GLU A 425 -20.75 9.65 -13.56
C GLU A 425 -22.04 9.47 -14.36
N LYS A 426 -22.10 8.56 -15.34
CA LYS A 426 -23.31 8.29 -16.13
C LYS A 426 -24.43 7.71 -15.27
N SER A 427 -24.13 6.79 -14.36
CA SER A 427 -25.12 6.15 -13.48
C SER A 427 -25.70 7.14 -12.47
N GLY A 428 -24.84 7.97 -11.87
CA GLY A 428 -25.26 9.05 -10.96
C GLY A 428 -26.08 10.13 -11.65
N TRP A 429 -25.68 10.53 -12.87
CA TRP A 429 -26.45 11.49 -13.68
C TRP A 429 -27.77 10.91 -14.19
N LEU A 430 -27.84 9.62 -14.52
CA LEU A 430 -29.10 8.95 -14.91
C LEU A 430 -30.06 8.84 -13.74
N LEU A 431 -29.58 8.52 -12.54
CA LEU A 431 -30.39 8.52 -11.31
C LEU A 431 -30.90 9.93 -10.95
N LEU A 432 -30.02 10.93 -10.98
CA LEU A 432 -30.40 12.32 -10.69
C LEU A 432 -31.36 12.89 -11.75
N ARG A 433 -31.13 12.59 -13.03
CA ARG A 433 -31.99 13.03 -14.14
C ARG A 433 -33.35 12.33 -14.12
N ASN A 434 -33.40 11.05 -13.76
CA ASN A 434 -34.66 10.33 -13.62
C ASN A 434 -35.47 10.82 -12.41
N GLU A 435 -34.83 11.12 -11.27
CA GLU A 435 -35.53 11.76 -10.15
C GLU A 435 -36.05 13.15 -10.51
N LEU A 436 -35.27 13.94 -11.24
CA LEU A 436 -35.69 15.27 -11.69
C LEU A 436 -36.80 15.21 -12.74
N ALA A 437 -36.77 14.24 -13.66
CA ALA A 437 -37.81 14.03 -14.67
C ALA A 437 -39.13 13.52 -14.05
N VAL A 438 -39.04 12.63 -13.06
CA VAL A 438 -40.20 12.15 -12.28
C VAL A 438 -40.83 13.30 -11.48
N ARG A 439 -40.02 14.19 -10.91
CA ARG A 439 -40.52 15.40 -10.22
C ARG A 439 -41.09 16.45 -11.17
N ALA A 440 -40.70 16.46 -12.44
CA ALA A 440 -41.18 17.40 -13.44
C ALA A 440 -42.50 16.96 -14.13
N GLY A 441 -43.01 15.76 -13.86
CA GLY A 441 -44.27 15.28 -14.44
C GLY A 441 -44.18 14.76 -15.88
N ASP A 442 -42.98 14.65 -16.45
CA ASP A 442 -42.76 14.17 -17.83
C ASP A 442 -42.70 12.64 -17.92
N ALA A 443 -43.77 11.96 -17.47
CA ALA A 443 -43.85 10.50 -17.46
C ALA A 443 -43.91 9.86 -18.86
N ALA A 444 -44.26 10.62 -19.90
CA ALA A 444 -44.53 10.08 -21.25
C ALA A 444 -43.29 10.00 -22.16
N ALA A 445 -42.16 10.61 -21.82
CA ALA A 445 -40.98 10.68 -22.70
C ALA A 445 -39.88 9.63 -22.41
N VAL A 446 -40.01 8.84 -21.33
CA VAL A 446 -38.92 8.00 -20.80
C VAL A 446 -38.96 6.55 -21.29
N THR A 447 -40.08 6.05 -21.81
CA THR A 447 -40.27 4.59 -21.99
C THR A 447 -39.72 3.99 -23.28
N THR A 448 -39.40 4.78 -24.31
CA THR A 448 -38.99 4.22 -25.61
C THR A 448 -37.53 4.46 -26.01
N ARG A 449 -36.83 5.44 -25.45
CA ARG A 449 -35.41 5.70 -25.78
C ARG A 449 -34.41 5.08 -24.80
N ALA A 450 -34.81 4.83 -23.56
CA ALA A 450 -33.93 4.27 -22.53
C ALA A 450 -33.72 2.75 -22.64
N ARG A 451 -34.55 2.04 -23.42
CA ARG A 451 -34.47 0.57 -23.53
C ARG A 451 -33.36 0.09 -24.46
N ASP A 452 -33.05 0.88 -25.49
CA ASP A 452 -32.05 0.50 -26.50
C ASP A 452 -30.61 0.88 -26.10
N ASP A 453 -30.44 1.95 -25.30
CA ASP A 453 -29.11 2.37 -24.81
C ASP A 453 -28.64 1.57 -23.58
N VAL A 454 -29.55 0.92 -22.84
CA VAL A 454 -29.22 0.19 -21.59
C VAL A 454 -28.80 -1.26 -21.86
N ALA A 455 -29.24 -1.87 -22.96
CA ALA A 455 -28.93 -3.27 -23.26
C ALA A 455 -27.47 -3.51 -23.71
N CYS A 456 -26.73 -2.46 -24.08
CA CYS A 456 -25.36 -2.59 -24.63
C CYS A 456 -24.23 -2.33 -23.62
N ASP A 457 -24.53 -1.92 -22.38
CA ASP A 457 -23.49 -1.45 -21.43
C ASP A 457 -23.56 -2.11 -20.03
N CYS A 458 -24.50 -3.05 -19.80
CA CYS A 458 -24.68 -3.71 -18.50
C CYS A 458 -23.53 -4.66 -18.10
N ASP A 459 -22.75 -5.18 -19.05
CA ASP A 459 -21.66 -6.13 -18.75
C ASP A 459 -20.38 -5.43 -18.23
N ARG A 460 -20.25 -4.11 -18.39
CA ARG A 460 -19.04 -3.34 -18.02
C ARG A 460 -19.06 -2.76 -16.60
N VAL A 461 -20.23 -2.74 -15.96
CA VAL A 461 -20.47 -2.08 -14.65
C VAL A 461 -19.97 -2.91 -13.46
N TYR A 462 -19.89 -4.24 -13.60
CA TYR A 462 -19.66 -5.13 -12.45
C TYR A 462 -18.21 -5.18 -11.96
N PHE A 463 -17.22 -4.84 -12.79
CA PHE A 463 -15.81 -5.09 -12.47
C PHE A 463 -15.25 -4.17 -11.36
N CYS A 464 -15.69 -2.90 -11.30
CA CYS A 464 -15.18 -1.94 -10.31
C CYS A 464 -16.06 -1.73 -9.09
N CYS A 465 -17.37 -1.91 -9.20
CA CYS A 465 -18.21 -2.05 -8.01
C CYS A 465 -17.87 -3.33 -7.25
N ALA A 466 -17.30 -4.36 -7.89
CA ALA A 466 -16.68 -5.46 -7.17
C ALA A 466 -15.39 -5.00 -6.47
N LEU A 467 -14.42 -4.39 -7.16
CA LEU A 467 -13.11 -4.04 -6.56
C LEU A 467 -13.20 -3.02 -5.39
N PHE A 468 -14.01 -1.97 -5.50
CA PHE A 468 -14.16 -0.98 -4.41
C PHE A 468 -15.06 -1.45 -3.26
N ARG A 469 -15.91 -2.45 -3.48
CA ARG A 469 -16.73 -3.12 -2.46
C ARG A 469 -16.05 -4.38 -1.89
N VAL A 470 -14.87 -4.71 -2.42
CA VAL A 470 -13.99 -5.83 -2.04
C VAL A 470 -12.81 -5.35 -1.19
N VAL A 471 -12.45 -4.05 -1.27
CA VAL A 471 -11.29 -3.45 -0.57
C VAL A 471 -11.70 -2.53 0.59
N GLY A 472 -12.91 -1.97 0.58
CA GLY A 472 -13.55 -1.33 1.74
C GLY A 472 -14.69 -2.19 2.24
#